data_AF-W4RLB4-F1
#
_entry.id   AF-W4RLB4-F1
#
_cell.length_a   1.000
_cell.length_b   1.000
_cell.length_c   1.000
_cell.angle_alpha   90.00
_cell.angle_beta   90.00
_cell.angle_gamma   90.00
#
_symmetry.space_group_name_H-M   'P 1'
#
loop_
_entity.id
_entity.type
_entity.pdbx_description
1 polymer ?
#
loop_
_entity_poly.entity_id
_entity_poly.type
_entity_poly.pdbx_seq_one_letter_code
_entity_poly.pdbx_strand_id
1 'polypeptide(L)'
;MYQEKLKQLMENKALGNALGTFYKMIPYFHYQTYYFVWNPDVDIRTDISKNLFENLNLIETQGKLEHIKLKDFAYYINVTPKTLTEHLNILEDLSVIKRDIQGKSVLITIHPDIVYRKDYESMHDKYYGSVIRYQFSQHKRNKRNSGRKPKKSE
;
A
#
# COMPACT_ATOMS: atom_id res chain seq x y z
N MET A 1 -6.12 21.03 19.39
CA MET A 1 -5.34 21.00 18.12
C MET A 1 -5.51 19.70 17.30
N TYR A 2 -5.42 18.49 17.88
CA TYR A 2 -5.68 17.24 17.11
C TYR A 2 -7.14 17.08 16.65
N GLN A 3 -8.11 17.48 17.49
CA GLN A 3 -9.55 17.35 17.18
C GLN A 3 -10.02 18.29 16.05
N GLU A 4 -9.52 19.53 15.95
CA GLU A 4 -9.87 20.46 14.86
C GLU A 4 -9.32 19.99 13.51
N LYS A 5 -8.08 19.50 13.46
CA LYS A 5 -7.52 18.89 12.26
C LYS A 5 -8.32 17.66 11.84
N LEU A 6 -8.70 16.80 12.78
CA LEU A 6 -9.54 15.64 12.48
C LEU A 6 -10.91 16.06 11.92
N LYS A 7 -11.53 17.09 12.50
CA LYS A 7 -12.82 17.64 12.05
C LYS A 7 -12.73 18.24 10.64
N GLN A 8 -11.68 19.00 10.33
CA GLN A 8 -11.41 19.52 8.98
C GLN A 8 -11.11 18.41 7.95
N LEU A 9 -10.43 17.33 8.36
CA LEU A 9 -10.20 16.16 7.50
C LEU A 9 -11.50 15.38 7.27
N MET A 10 -12.40 15.33 8.27
CA MET A 10 -13.74 14.74 8.15
C MET A 10 -14.71 15.60 7.30
N GLU A 11 -14.53 16.93 7.28
CA GLU A 11 -15.28 17.85 6.40
C GLU A 11 -14.89 17.68 4.93
N ASN A 12 -13.66 17.25 4.65
CA ASN A 12 -13.25 16.83 3.31
C ASN A 12 -13.82 15.43 2.99
N LYS A 13 -15.03 15.40 2.41
CA LYS A 13 -15.70 14.15 2.02
C LYS A 13 -14.85 13.22 1.16
N ALA A 14 -14.05 13.76 0.23
CA ALA A 14 -13.18 12.94 -0.62
C ALA A 14 -12.09 12.23 0.20
N LEU A 15 -11.48 12.95 1.14
CA LEU A 15 -10.52 12.38 2.06
C LEU A 15 -11.18 11.36 3.00
N GLY A 16 -12.33 11.70 3.59
CA GLY A 16 -13.09 10.80 4.45
C GLY A 16 -13.45 9.49 3.75
N ASN A 17 -13.88 9.55 2.48
CA ASN A 17 -14.19 8.37 1.68
C ASN A 17 -12.94 7.54 1.35
N ALA A 18 -11.81 8.19 1.07
CA ALA A 18 -10.54 7.52 0.83
C ALA A 18 -10.03 6.80 2.08
N LEU A 19 -10.14 7.44 3.25
CA LEU A 19 -9.82 6.82 4.55
C LEU A 19 -10.78 5.68 4.89
N GLY A 20 -12.08 5.83 4.63
CA GLY A 20 -13.05 4.76 4.80
C GLY A 20 -12.77 3.56 3.89
N THR A 21 -12.29 3.82 2.67
CA THR A 21 -11.82 2.75 1.77
C THR A 21 -10.57 2.10 2.31
N PHE A 22 -9.57 2.89 2.74
CA PHE A 22 -8.36 2.37 3.37
C PHE A 22 -8.68 1.46 4.57
N TYR A 23 -9.62 1.87 5.43
CA TYR A 23 -10.07 1.07 6.57
C TYR A 23 -10.61 -0.31 6.16
N LYS A 24 -11.37 -0.39 5.06
CA LYS A 24 -11.83 -1.67 4.49
C LYS A 24 -10.69 -2.53 3.93
N MET A 25 -9.58 -1.92 3.55
CA MET A 25 -8.42 -2.64 3.00
C MET A 25 -7.53 -3.21 4.09
N ILE A 26 -7.46 -2.59 5.27
CA ILE A 26 -6.57 -2.97 6.39
C ILE A 26 -6.58 -4.49 6.69
N PRO A 27 -7.73 -5.19 6.73
CA PRO A 27 -7.76 -6.63 6.98
C PRO A 27 -6.92 -7.45 6.00
N TYR A 28 -6.63 -6.94 4.81
CA TYR A 28 -5.86 -7.60 3.74
C TYR A 28 -4.37 -7.26 3.76
N PHE A 29 -3.90 -6.54 4.78
CA PHE A 29 -2.51 -6.15 4.93
C PHE A 29 -1.66 -7.34 5.38
N HIS A 30 -0.68 -7.72 4.55
CA HIS A 30 0.31 -8.72 4.93
C HIS A 30 1.51 -8.07 5.62
N TYR A 31 1.68 -8.36 6.91
CA TYR A 31 2.61 -7.62 7.78
C TYR A 31 4.09 -7.86 7.48
N GLN A 32 4.47 -9.00 6.90
CA GLN A 32 5.89 -9.30 6.61
C GLN A 32 6.38 -8.56 5.36
N THR A 33 5.47 -8.23 4.44
CA THR A 33 5.82 -7.62 3.15
C THR A 33 5.24 -6.23 2.93
N TYR A 34 4.39 -5.78 3.83
CA TYR A 34 3.74 -4.47 3.83
C TYR A 34 2.78 -4.21 2.66
N TYR A 35 2.32 -5.22 1.92
CA TYR A 35 1.36 -5.03 0.82
C TYR A 35 0.05 -5.78 1.02
N PHE A 36 -0.97 -5.39 0.26
CA PHE A 36 -2.29 -6.02 0.32
C PHE A 36 -2.36 -7.32 -0.50
N VAL A 37 -2.91 -8.37 0.11
CA VAL A 37 -3.10 -9.73 -0.46
C VAL A 37 -4.43 -10.33 -0.01
N TRP A 38 -4.91 -11.38 -0.68
CA TRP A 38 -6.10 -12.10 -0.27
C TRP A 38 -5.90 -12.98 0.97
N ASN A 39 -4.67 -13.40 1.25
CA ASN A 39 -4.30 -14.29 2.35
C ASN A 39 -3.30 -13.64 3.35
N PRO A 40 -3.73 -12.57 4.05
CA PRO A 40 -2.85 -11.68 4.83
C PRO A 40 -2.16 -12.32 6.04
N ASP A 41 -2.66 -13.46 6.50
CA ASP A 41 -2.16 -14.18 7.67
C ASP A 41 -1.11 -15.26 7.33
N VAL A 42 -0.84 -15.51 6.05
CA VAL A 42 0.16 -16.51 5.63
C VAL A 42 1.55 -16.11 6.11
N ASP A 43 2.28 -17.04 6.74
CA ASP A 43 3.70 -16.83 7.08
C ASP A 43 4.59 -17.24 5.89
N ILE A 44 5.33 -16.27 5.36
CA ILE A 44 6.29 -16.48 4.27
C ILE A 44 7.69 -16.86 4.75
N ARG A 45 7.93 -16.99 6.05
CA ARG A 45 9.17 -17.57 6.59
C ARG A 45 9.04 -19.08 6.62
N THR A 46 9.34 -19.72 5.49
CA THR A 46 9.31 -21.19 5.38
C THR A 46 10.40 -21.87 6.20
N ASP A 47 11.52 -21.18 6.41
CA ASP A 47 12.65 -21.64 7.20
C ASP A 47 12.92 -20.62 8.33
N ILE A 48 12.57 -21.01 9.55
CA ILE A 48 12.73 -20.19 10.76
C ILE A 48 14.19 -19.92 11.14
N SER A 49 15.14 -20.69 10.60
CA SER A 49 16.58 -20.47 10.83
C SER A 49 17.13 -19.30 10.01
N LYS A 50 16.40 -18.87 8.98
CA LYS A 50 16.76 -17.82 8.04
C LYS A 50 16.04 -16.51 8.35
N ASN A 51 16.63 -15.39 7.96
CA ASN A 51 15.94 -14.10 8.00
C ASN A 51 14.92 -13.98 6.86
N LEU A 52 14.13 -12.90 6.85
CA LEU A 52 13.11 -12.69 5.83
C LEU A 52 13.68 -12.64 4.41
N PHE A 53 14.79 -11.92 4.19
CA PHE A 53 15.39 -11.78 2.85
C PHE A 53 15.91 -13.12 2.31
N GLU A 54 16.46 -13.95 3.19
CA GLU A 54 16.89 -15.30 2.83
C GLU A 54 15.70 -16.19 2.46
N ASN A 55 14.60 -16.11 3.23
CA ASN A 55 13.36 -16.81 2.91
C ASN A 55 12.79 -16.38 1.55
N LEU A 56 12.84 -15.08 1.23
CA LEU A 56 12.39 -14.56 -0.06
C LEU A 56 13.15 -15.11 -1.28
N ASN A 57 14.31 -15.76 -1.10
CA ASN A 57 15.04 -16.44 -2.18
C ASN A 57 14.68 -17.93 -2.32
N LEU A 58 13.90 -18.48 -1.40
CA LEU A 58 13.53 -19.89 -1.40
C LEU A 58 12.37 -20.15 -2.36
N ILE A 59 12.42 -21.29 -3.06
CA ILE A 59 11.39 -21.67 -4.04
C ILE A 59 10.05 -21.92 -3.36
N GLU A 60 10.07 -22.51 -2.16
CA GLU A 60 8.89 -22.78 -1.33
C GLU A 60 8.21 -21.52 -0.78
N THR A 61 8.91 -20.38 -0.78
CA THR A 61 8.35 -19.08 -0.40
C THR A 61 7.71 -18.37 -1.60
N GLN A 62 8.19 -18.63 -2.82
CA GLN A 62 7.64 -18.03 -4.02
C GLN A 62 6.18 -18.41 -4.22
N GLY A 63 5.33 -17.44 -4.54
CA GLY A 63 3.92 -17.67 -4.86
C GLY A 63 3.03 -18.00 -3.65
N LYS A 64 3.54 -17.97 -2.41
CA LYS A 64 2.72 -18.14 -1.20
C LYS A 64 1.65 -17.05 -1.01
N LEU A 65 1.87 -15.88 -1.61
CA LEU A 65 1.00 -14.72 -1.43
C LEU A 65 0.05 -14.56 -2.60
N GLU A 66 -1.24 -14.48 -2.28
CA GLU A 66 -2.32 -14.32 -3.24
C GLU A 66 -2.53 -12.84 -3.54
N HIS A 67 -1.90 -12.36 -4.61
CA HIS A 67 -1.95 -10.95 -4.97
C HIS A 67 -3.36 -10.49 -5.36
N ILE A 68 -3.68 -9.28 -4.93
CA ILE A 68 -4.93 -8.61 -5.28
C ILE A 68 -4.90 -8.09 -6.72
N LYS A 69 -5.97 -8.37 -7.47
CA LYS A 69 -6.30 -7.64 -8.69
C LYS A 69 -7.21 -6.47 -8.34
N LEU A 70 -6.82 -5.26 -8.74
CA LEU A 70 -7.49 -4.03 -8.33
C LEU A 70 -9.00 -4.01 -8.65
N LYS A 71 -9.37 -4.51 -9.84
CA LYS A 71 -10.77 -4.58 -10.28
C LYS A 71 -11.59 -5.50 -9.38
N ASP A 72 -11.07 -6.70 -9.10
CA ASP A 72 -11.78 -7.72 -8.32
C ASP A 72 -11.95 -7.26 -6.87
N PHE A 73 -10.91 -6.66 -6.32
CA PHE A 73 -10.93 -6.13 -4.96
C PHE A 73 -11.84 -4.93 -4.77
N ALA A 74 -11.95 -4.04 -5.78
CA ALA A 74 -12.91 -2.94 -5.75
C ALA A 74 -14.33 -3.46 -5.53
N TYR A 75 -14.74 -4.46 -6.32
CA TYR A 75 -16.05 -5.07 -6.18
C TYR A 75 -16.22 -5.75 -4.82
N TYR A 76 -15.19 -6.47 -4.36
CA TYR A 76 -15.22 -7.14 -3.06
C TYR A 76 -15.47 -6.18 -1.89
N ILE A 77 -14.82 -5.01 -1.86
CA ILE A 77 -15.01 -4.01 -0.80
C ILE A 77 -16.20 -3.07 -1.05
N ASN A 78 -17.04 -3.39 -2.03
CA ASN A 78 -18.23 -2.64 -2.45
C ASN A 78 -17.93 -1.19 -2.87
N VAL A 79 -16.94 -1.01 -3.75
CA VAL A 79 -16.64 0.26 -4.43
C VAL A 79 -16.46 0.03 -5.92
N THR A 80 -16.70 1.04 -6.76
CA THR A 80 -16.41 0.89 -8.19
C THR A 80 -14.88 0.90 -8.43
N PRO A 81 -14.36 0.22 -9.47
CA PRO A 81 -12.93 0.27 -9.80
C PRO A 81 -12.41 1.71 -10.01
N LYS A 82 -13.25 2.59 -10.56
CA LYS A 82 -12.95 4.02 -10.73
C LYS A 82 -12.79 4.71 -9.36
N THR A 83 -13.77 4.53 -8.48
CA THR A 83 -13.76 5.08 -7.12
C THR A 83 -12.57 4.56 -6.31
N LEU A 84 -12.25 3.27 -6.41
CA LEU A 84 -11.06 2.73 -5.75
C LEU A 84 -9.79 3.42 -6.27
N THR A 85 -9.65 3.60 -7.58
CA THR A 85 -8.50 4.29 -8.16
C THR A 85 -8.38 5.73 -7.67
N GLU A 86 -9.50 6.45 -7.58
CA GLU A 86 -9.54 7.82 -7.04
C GLU A 86 -9.12 7.87 -5.57
N HIS A 87 -9.62 6.96 -4.74
CA HIS A 87 -9.24 6.86 -3.33
C HIS A 87 -7.76 6.50 -3.16
N LEU A 88 -7.25 5.56 -3.95
CA LEU A 88 -5.82 5.20 -3.92
C LEU A 88 -4.93 6.36 -4.36
N ASN A 89 -5.35 7.20 -5.31
CA ASN A 89 -4.62 8.40 -5.68
C ASN A 89 -4.49 9.36 -4.49
N ILE A 90 -5.58 9.56 -3.73
CA ILE A 90 -5.59 10.41 -2.52
C ILE A 90 -4.64 9.83 -1.45
N LEU A 91 -4.73 8.53 -1.19
CA LEU A 91 -3.89 7.85 -0.19
C LEU A 91 -2.40 7.88 -0.58
N GLU A 92 -2.08 7.74 -1.86
CA GLU A 92 -0.71 7.84 -2.37
C GLU A 92 -0.17 9.28 -2.28
N ASP A 93 -1.00 10.28 -2.61
CA ASP A 93 -0.62 11.70 -2.47
C ASP A 93 -0.35 12.08 -0.99
N LEU A 94 -0.97 11.37 -0.05
CA LEU A 94 -0.73 11.50 1.40
C LEU A 94 0.43 10.62 1.91
N SER A 95 1.12 9.89 1.03
CA SER A 95 2.20 8.95 1.40
C SER A 95 1.76 7.84 2.37
N VAL A 96 0.46 7.53 2.42
CA VAL A 96 -0.08 6.41 3.23
C VAL A 96 0.21 5.08 2.54
N ILE A 97 0.12 5.07 1.20
CA ILE A 97 0.40 3.91 0.36
C ILE A 97 1.35 4.30 -0.78
N LYS A 98 1.94 3.29 -1.40
CA LYS A 98 2.69 3.36 -2.66
C LYS A 98 2.14 2.30 -3.61
N ARG A 99 2.02 2.63 -4.89
CA ARG A 99 1.63 1.66 -5.92
C ARG A 99 2.76 1.39 -6.88
N ASP A 100 3.12 0.11 -7.02
CA ASP A 100 4.03 -0.36 -8.07
C ASP A 100 3.20 -1.02 -9.18
N ILE A 101 3.10 -0.33 -10.30
CA ILE A 101 2.32 -0.78 -11.47
C ILE A 101 3.26 -1.51 -12.41
N GLN A 102 3.01 -2.81 -12.62
CA GLN A 102 3.71 -3.64 -13.60
C GLN A 102 2.69 -4.17 -14.61
N GLY A 103 2.58 -3.50 -15.76
CA GLY A 103 1.58 -3.83 -16.78
C GLY A 103 0.15 -3.71 -16.23
N LYS A 104 -0.55 -4.84 -16.10
CA LYS A 104 -1.92 -4.91 -15.56
C LYS A 104 -1.98 -5.21 -14.06
N SER A 105 -0.84 -5.52 -13.44
CA SER A 105 -0.74 -5.85 -12.02
C SER A 105 -0.34 -4.61 -11.23
N VAL A 106 -0.93 -4.45 -10.04
CA VAL A 106 -0.62 -3.34 -9.14
C VAL A 106 -0.31 -3.94 -7.78
N LEU A 107 0.92 -3.75 -7.32
CA LEU A 107 1.28 -4.00 -5.93
C LEU A 107 0.99 -2.73 -5.13
N ILE A 108 0.24 -2.85 -4.05
CA ILE A 108 -0.12 -1.72 -3.18
C ILE A 108 0.54 -1.94 -1.83
N THR A 109 1.56 -1.14 -1.54
CA THR A 109 2.37 -1.20 -0.31
C THR A 109 1.91 -0.10 0.65
N ILE A 110 1.82 -0.40 1.95
CA ILE A 110 1.47 0.56 3.00
C ILE A 110 2.73 1.07 3.68
N HIS A 111 2.74 2.35 4.04
CA HIS A 111 3.83 2.94 4.80
C HIS A 111 3.92 2.31 6.21
N PRO A 112 5.10 1.85 6.67
CA PRO A 112 5.28 1.18 7.95
C PRO A 112 4.86 2.00 9.19
N ASP A 113 4.88 3.32 9.08
CA ASP A 113 4.47 4.19 10.20
C ASP A 113 2.94 4.32 10.34
N ILE A 114 2.17 3.84 9.36
CA ILE A 114 0.69 3.80 9.41
C ILE A 114 0.22 2.49 10.04
N VAL A 115 0.89 1.39 9.70
CA VAL A 115 0.61 0.05 10.22
C VAL A 115 1.91 -0.59 10.68
N TYR A 116 1.98 -0.91 11.96
CA TYR A 116 3.07 -1.67 12.52
C TYR A 116 2.52 -2.70 13.51
N ARG A 117 3.13 -3.88 13.53
CA ARG A 117 2.78 -4.93 14.49
C ARG A 117 3.66 -4.74 15.72
N LYS A 118 3.03 -4.42 16.87
CA LYS A 118 3.74 -4.14 18.15
C LYS A 118 4.68 -5.27 18.58
N ASP A 119 4.34 -6.52 18.26
CA ASP A 119 5.07 -7.69 18.72
C ASP A 119 6.27 -8.07 17.82
N TYR A 120 6.58 -7.27 16.79
CA TYR A 120 7.56 -7.61 15.74
C TYR A 120 8.87 -6.83 15.80
N GLU A 121 9.34 -6.54 17.01
CA GLU A 121 10.74 -6.17 17.27
C GLU A 121 11.68 -7.38 17.33
N SER A 122 11.30 -8.51 16.70
CA SER A 122 12.17 -9.68 16.63
C SER A 122 13.36 -9.44 15.70
N MET A 123 14.50 -10.05 16.01
CA MET A 123 15.77 -9.91 15.29
C MET A 123 15.67 -10.21 13.78
N HIS A 124 14.66 -10.99 13.36
CA HIS A 124 14.51 -11.52 12.01
C HIS A 124 13.96 -10.53 10.96
N ASP A 125 13.27 -9.46 11.40
CA ASP A 125 12.52 -8.56 10.51
C ASP A 125 12.90 -7.07 10.68
N LYS A 126 13.93 -6.79 11.48
CA LYS A 126 14.35 -5.45 11.92
C LYS A 126 14.59 -4.43 10.79
N TYR A 127 14.89 -4.90 9.59
CA TYR A 127 15.32 -4.05 8.48
C TYR A 127 14.28 -3.84 7.38
N TYR A 128 13.27 -4.71 7.25
CA TYR A 128 12.37 -4.62 6.09
C TYR A 128 11.51 -3.34 6.13
N GLY A 129 11.01 -2.97 7.31
CA GLY A 129 10.33 -1.68 7.50
C GLY A 129 11.20 -0.47 7.09
N SER A 130 12.51 -0.51 7.37
CA SER A 130 13.44 0.54 6.93
C SER A 130 13.61 0.60 5.41
N VAL A 131 13.63 -0.56 4.73
CA VAL A 131 13.64 -0.64 3.27
C VAL A 131 12.38 0.00 2.70
N ILE A 132 11.20 -0.32 3.24
CA ILE A 132 9.94 0.27 2.77
C ILE A 132 9.92 1.79 3.02
N ARG A 133 10.32 2.26 4.21
CA ARG A 133 10.44 3.72 4.48
C ARG A 133 11.34 4.42 3.47
N TYR A 134 12.48 3.81 3.14
CA TYR A 134 13.38 4.33 2.11
C TYR A 134 12.69 4.39 0.72
N GLN A 135 11.98 3.34 0.31
CA GLN A 135 11.23 3.37 -0.95
C GLN A 135 10.21 4.51 -1.00
N PHE A 136 9.49 4.76 0.09
CA PHE A 136 8.55 5.88 0.19
C PHE A 136 9.26 7.24 0.12
N SER A 137 10.45 7.38 0.71
CA SER A 137 11.20 8.64 0.62
C SER A 137 11.63 8.96 -0.82
N GLN A 138 11.89 7.94 -1.64
CA GLN A 138 12.20 8.08 -3.07
C GLN A 138 10.95 8.33 -3.93
N HIS A 139 9.79 7.83 -3.50
CA HIS A 139 8.53 7.91 -4.25
C HIS A 139 7.79 9.24 -4.12
N LYS A 140 8.45 10.31 -3.65
CA LYS A 140 7.86 11.65 -3.66
C LYS A 140 7.51 12.02 -5.09
N ARG A 141 6.22 11.93 -5.39
CA ARG A 141 5.65 12.18 -6.71
C ARG A 141 6.05 13.59 -7.17
N ASN A 142 7.07 13.67 -8.02
CA ASN A 142 7.37 14.90 -8.75
C ASN A 142 6.12 15.19 -9.59
N LYS A 143 5.30 16.17 -9.18
CA LYS A 143 4.21 16.72 -10.00
C LYS A 143 4.81 17.45 -11.21
N ARG A 144 5.55 16.76 -12.07
CA ARG A 144 5.85 17.27 -13.40
C ARG A 144 4.56 17.14 -14.19
N ASN A 145 4.06 18.29 -14.62
CA ASN A 145 2.96 18.47 -15.57
C ASN A 145 3.26 17.75 -16.90
N SER A 146 3.24 16.42 -16.93
CA SER A 146 3.29 15.67 -18.17
C SER A 146 1.85 15.54 -18.70
N GLY A 147 1.36 16.54 -19.44
CA GLY A 147 0.05 16.37 -20.07
C GLY A 147 -0.67 17.56 -20.70
N ARG A 148 -0.14 18.79 -20.73
CA ARG A 148 -0.65 19.81 -21.66
C ARG A 148 0.34 19.97 -22.81
N LYS A 149 0.10 19.26 -23.92
CA LYS A 149 0.67 19.68 -25.21
C LYS A 149 0.18 21.11 -25.45
N PRO A 150 1.06 22.09 -25.75
CA PRO A 150 0.60 23.41 -26.16
C PRO A 150 -0.23 23.23 -27.43
N LYS A 151 -1.45 23.81 -27.46
CA LYS A 151 -2.19 23.97 -28.70
C LYS A 151 -1.29 24.78 -29.63
N LYS A 152 -0.97 24.23 -30.82
CA LYS A 152 -0.42 25.04 -31.90
C LYS A 152 -1.48 26.09 -32.24
N SER A 153 -1.14 27.36 -32.07
CA SER A 153 -1.87 28.47 -32.66
C SER A 153 -1.65 28.43 -34.18
N GLU A 154 -2.75 28.56 -34.92
CA GLU A 154 -2.79 28.78 -36.38
C GLU A 154 -2.06 30.06 -36.77
#